data_AF-A0A4W4GB96-F1
#
_entry.id   AF-A0A4W4GB96-F1
#
_cell.length_a   1.000
_cell.length_b   1.000
_cell.length_c   1.000
_cell.angle_alpha   90.00
_cell.angle_beta   90.00
_cell.angle_gamma   90.00
#
_symmetry.space_group_name_H-M   'P 1'
#
loop_
_entity.id
_entity.type
_entity.pdbx_description
1 polymer ?
#
loop_
_entity_poly.entity_id
_entity_poly.type
_entity_poly.pdbx_seq_one_letter_code
_entity_poly.pdbx_strand_id
1 'polypeptide(L)'
;MSYLFVQIVSLDPVKAVVNVPDALATYIPAVTLTSVNFVNVSIIYNKLWNQNQVTEHTHSACATSNPDDLPVSILQGITSTSLRNYPVLKARQVVKACRPRPGRSKVPLQESQLTSMYSYVKDDTSMTFSDFHPDMLLYYDYGKVQNCTSYFIFLGGADFSIPSSILNRPRILFKNAQTCLGISGFSLNKTRVDILGNMTCTLNSSYIQNSDPLIIEKLKNCGDLTDSQVSGIQTLLFSGNTNYGNPSTWNLQTLKQLGPLPLYLNQDFWNKFSFSVLYTFYLFILSCTYIFCVCLYTTIADQSFILNYTSTQFDLCLNVTVLINNLAAITQIVVDPSMEMVILNKLNQAYPSGLGDSVVQLLGFTSRVANVSEINSWNITSLDTLASLMNSVNGAWTSDQSNAVIMRYLSVAGNTLGTAELNAISSNLCSLNISVRGNITEDSLRYGNALNLSPCSIDQKTALYNIANISFSSLRSNSTIYYLFIAPYLGNTHTHTHTHSYKMK
;
A
#
# COMPACT_ATOMS: atom_id res chain seq x y z
N MET A 1 16.86 6.17 -0.41
CA MET A 1 16.35 7.57 -0.43
C MET A 1 17.56 8.48 -0.27
N SER A 2 17.83 9.40 -1.20
CA SER A 2 19.05 10.23 -1.20
C SER A 2 19.15 11.14 0.04
N TYR A 3 20.32 11.19 0.68
CA TYR A 3 20.66 12.00 1.86
C TYR A 3 20.27 13.50 1.74
N LEU A 4 20.29 14.05 0.52
CA LEU A 4 19.81 15.41 0.23
C LEU A 4 18.33 15.63 0.60
N PHE A 5 17.51 14.59 0.50
CA PHE A 5 16.07 14.67 0.72
C PHE A 5 15.71 14.83 2.21
N VAL A 6 16.46 14.16 3.09
CA VAL A 6 16.29 14.27 4.55
C VAL A 6 16.74 15.64 5.06
N GLN A 7 17.80 16.23 4.48
CA GLN A 7 18.24 17.59 4.80
C GLN A 7 17.23 18.67 4.36
N ILE A 8 16.52 18.47 3.25
CA ILE A 8 15.49 19.43 2.78
C ILE A 8 14.28 19.45 3.72
N VAL A 9 13.89 18.31 4.27
CA VAL A 9 12.72 18.18 5.16
C VAL A 9 12.98 18.76 6.56
N SER A 10 14.24 18.84 7.01
CA SER A 10 14.56 19.20 8.39
C SER A 10 14.65 20.71 8.69
N LEU A 11 14.45 21.59 7.70
CA LEU A 11 14.65 23.04 7.86
C LEU A 11 13.34 23.85 7.96
N ASP A 12 12.24 23.40 7.35
CA ASP A 12 10.93 24.10 7.37
C ASP A 12 9.82 23.15 6.83
N PRO A 13 8.81 22.76 7.63
CA PRO A 13 7.74 21.85 7.21
C PRO A 13 6.92 22.37 6.02
N VAL A 14 6.76 23.70 5.89
CA VAL A 14 6.00 24.32 4.79
C VAL A 14 6.81 24.24 3.50
N LYS A 15 8.11 24.53 3.57
CA LYS A 15 9.01 24.41 2.41
C LYS A 15 9.25 22.96 2.01
N ALA A 16 9.24 22.01 2.96
CA ALA A 16 9.33 20.59 2.66
C ALA A 16 8.19 20.15 1.73
N VAL A 17 6.95 20.58 2.00
CA VAL A 17 5.82 20.26 1.12
C VAL A 17 5.97 20.93 -0.26
N VAL A 18 6.45 22.18 -0.35
CA VAL A 18 6.61 22.88 -1.64
C VAL A 18 7.75 22.31 -2.49
N ASN A 19 8.90 22.05 -1.87
CA ASN A 19 10.15 21.77 -2.58
C ASN A 19 10.37 20.29 -2.89
N VAL A 20 9.66 19.38 -2.20
CA VAL A 20 9.72 17.95 -2.48
C VAL A 20 9.04 17.66 -3.83
N PRO A 21 9.72 17.03 -4.80
CA PRO A 21 9.09 16.59 -6.05
C PRO A 21 7.87 15.70 -5.83
N ASP A 22 6.90 15.78 -6.73
CA ASP A 22 5.59 15.15 -6.58
C ASP A 22 5.61 13.64 -6.38
N ALA A 23 6.55 12.97 -7.04
CA ALA A 23 6.77 11.53 -6.93
C ALA A 23 7.35 11.07 -5.58
N LEU A 24 7.89 12.00 -4.77
CA LEU A 24 8.56 11.71 -3.51
C LEU A 24 7.78 12.23 -2.29
N ALA A 25 6.57 12.76 -2.50
CA ALA A 25 5.74 13.30 -1.44
C ALA A 25 5.35 12.23 -0.39
N THR A 26 5.29 10.95 -0.75
CA THR A 26 5.03 9.83 0.18
C THR A 26 6.07 9.66 1.30
N TYR A 27 7.24 10.27 1.15
CA TYR A 27 8.33 10.22 2.12
C TYR A 27 8.33 11.36 3.14
N ILE A 28 7.44 12.35 2.98
CA ILE A 28 7.26 13.42 3.96
C ILE A 28 6.59 12.84 5.21
N PRO A 29 7.19 12.90 6.42
CA PRO A 29 6.57 12.31 7.60
C PRO A 29 5.19 12.91 7.89
N ALA A 30 4.15 12.10 8.11
CA ALA A 30 2.77 12.57 8.28
C ALA A 30 2.62 13.65 9.38
N VAL A 31 3.39 13.53 10.46
CA VAL A 31 3.42 14.51 11.55
C VAL A 31 3.81 15.92 11.09
N THR A 32 4.66 16.05 10.06
CA THR A 32 5.07 17.36 9.51
C THR A 32 3.93 18.06 8.78
N LEU A 33 2.89 17.33 8.37
CA LEU A 33 1.75 17.84 7.62
C LEU A 33 0.66 18.42 8.55
N THR A 34 0.63 18.02 9.83
CA THR A 34 -0.32 18.51 10.85
C THR A 34 -0.16 20.01 11.14
N SER A 35 1.06 20.53 10.96
CA SER A 35 1.45 21.89 11.38
C SER A 35 1.34 22.92 10.25
N VAL A 36 0.95 22.50 9.05
CA VAL A 36 0.95 23.37 7.88
C VAL A 36 -0.47 23.89 7.61
N ASN A 37 -0.67 25.19 7.84
CA ASN A 37 -1.87 25.91 7.38
C ASN A 37 -1.74 26.16 5.87
N PHE A 38 -2.27 25.24 5.06
CA PHE A 38 -2.17 25.32 3.60
C PHE A 38 -3.12 26.39 3.03
N VAL A 39 -2.62 27.61 2.90
CA VAL A 39 -3.33 28.70 2.19
C VAL A 39 -3.30 28.48 0.66
N ASN A 40 -2.37 27.64 0.15
CA ASN A 40 -2.24 27.38 -1.29
C ASN A 40 -2.31 25.87 -1.60
N VAL A 41 -3.54 25.35 -1.65
CA VAL A 41 -3.85 23.92 -1.87
C VAL A 41 -3.39 23.42 -3.26
N SER A 42 -3.09 24.33 -4.20
CA SER A 42 -2.58 24.00 -5.55
C SER A 42 -1.28 23.19 -5.53
N ILE A 43 -0.43 23.40 -4.53
CA ILE A 43 0.86 22.72 -4.37
C ILE A 43 0.67 21.24 -3.96
N ILE A 44 -0.48 20.91 -3.36
CA ILE A 44 -0.81 19.54 -2.93
C ILE A 44 -1.33 18.70 -4.11
N TYR A 45 -1.92 19.34 -5.14
CA TYR A 45 -2.73 18.65 -6.15
C TYR A 45 -1.97 17.70 -7.07
N ASN A 46 -0.68 17.95 -7.31
CA ASN A 46 0.13 17.10 -8.18
C ASN A 46 0.90 16.01 -7.43
N LYS A 47 0.91 16.06 -6.09
CA LYS A 47 1.74 15.20 -5.24
C LYS A 47 1.09 13.83 -4.99
N LEU A 48 1.91 12.78 -5.02
CA LEU A 48 1.49 11.43 -4.67
C LEU A 48 1.57 11.25 -3.14
N TRP A 49 0.40 11.21 -2.49
CA TRP A 49 0.29 11.04 -1.04
C TRP A 49 -0.08 9.61 -0.67
N ASN A 50 0.46 9.10 0.44
CA ASN A 50 0.03 7.85 1.04
C ASN A 50 -1.22 8.06 1.93
N GLN A 51 -1.91 6.98 2.29
CA GLN A 51 -3.20 7.04 2.99
C GLN A 51 -3.15 7.75 4.36
N ASN A 52 -2.02 7.62 5.07
CA ASN A 52 -1.81 8.29 6.36
C ASN A 52 -1.63 9.80 6.17
N GLN A 53 -0.85 10.22 5.17
CA GLN A 53 -0.65 11.64 4.84
C GLN A 53 -1.89 12.31 4.27
N VAL A 54 -2.66 11.59 3.45
CA VAL A 54 -3.94 12.05 2.90
C VAL A 54 -4.90 12.41 4.03
N THR A 55 -4.97 11.57 5.08
CA THR A 55 -5.83 11.81 6.26
C THR A 55 -5.44 13.11 6.96
N GLU A 56 -4.14 13.38 7.13
CA GLU A 56 -3.64 14.64 7.71
C GLU A 56 -3.98 15.86 6.82
N HIS A 57 -3.92 15.71 5.49
CA HIS A 57 -4.23 16.76 4.53
C HIS A 57 -5.71 17.06 4.31
N THR A 58 -6.63 16.18 4.72
CA THR A 58 -8.08 16.40 4.51
C THR A 58 -8.60 17.72 5.06
N HIS A 59 -7.94 18.28 6.08
CA HIS A 59 -8.24 19.61 6.59
C HIS A 59 -8.15 20.67 5.47
N SER A 60 -7.19 20.58 4.55
CA SER A 60 -7.01 21.53 3.44
C SER A 60 -8.10 21.43 2.35
N ALA A 61 -8.73 20.27 2.19
CA ALA A 61 -9.79 20.05 1.19
C ALA A 61 -11.02 20.92 1.44
N CYS A 62 -11.32 21.22 2.71
CA CYS A 62 -12.40 22.13 3.07
C CYS A 62 -11.95 23.61 3.14
N ALA A 63 -10.65 23.88 3.11
CA ALA A 63 -10.10 25.24 3.08
C ALA A 63 -9.99 25.82 1.65
N THR A 64 -9.95 24.98 0.61
CA THR A 64 -9.85 25.44 -0.80
C THR A 64 -11.04 26.32 -1.19
N SER A 65 -10.84 27.33 -2.03
CA SER A 65 -11.93 28.11 -2.62
C SER A 65 -12.75 27.31 -3.64
N ASN A 66 -12.12 26.35 -4.35
CA ASN A 66 -12.77 25.53 -5.38
C ASN A 66 -12.61 24.02 -5.12
N PRO A 67 -13.54 23.38 -4.38
CA PRO A 67 -13.48 21.94 -4.10
C PRO A 67 -13.54 21.06 -5.34
N ASP A 68 -14.06 21.59 -6.45
CA ASP A 68 -14.25 20.84 -7.69
C ASP A 68 -12.95 20.41 -8.36
N ASP A 69 -11.86 21.14 -8.13
CA ASP A 69 -10.53 20.89 -8.70
C ASP A 69 -9.69 19.94 -7.85
N LEU A 70 -10.25 19.41 -6.75
CA LEU A 70 -9.54 18.51 -5.86
C LEU A 70 -9.21 17.17 -6.54
N PRO A 71 -7.98 16.64 -6.36
CA PRO A 71 -7.58 15.34 -6.87
C PRO A 71 -8.29 14.20 -6.13
N VAL A 72 -8.41 13.05 -6.78
CA VAL A 72 -9.12 11.87 -6.26
C VAL A 72 -8.54 11.41 -4.92
N SER A 73 -7.21 11.41 -4.76
CA SER A 73 -6.52 11.01 -3.53
C SER A 73 -6.93 11.86 -2.32
N ILE A 74 -7.12 13.17 -2.50
CA ILE A 74 -7.54 14.07 -1.43
C ILE A 74 -9.03 13.87 -1.11
N LEU A 75 -9.87 13.69 -2.12
CA LEU A 75 -11.30 13.42 -1.93
C LEU A 75 -11.55 12.07 -1.24
N GLN A 76 -10.76 11.05 -1.57
CA GLN A 76 -10.79 9.75 -0.89
C GLN A 76 -10.44 9.85 0.60
N GLY A 77 -9.62 10.83 0.99
CA GLY A 77 -9.24 11.03 2.38
C GLY A 77 -10.36 11.50 3.29
N ILE A 78 -11.38 12.18 2.76
CA ILE A 78 -12.32 12.99 3.54
C ILE A 78 -12.94 12.18 4.68
N THR A 79 -12.76 12.64 5.92
CA THR A 79 -13.35 12.00 7.11
C THR A 79 -14.47 12.84 7.71
N SER A 80 -15.29 12.19 8.55
CA SER A 80 -16.32 12.86 9.35
C SER A 80 -15.77 13.93 10.28
N THR A 81 -14.54 13.74 10.77
CA THR A 81 -13.85 14.71 11.63
C THR A 81 -13.42 15.93 10.82
N SER A 82 -12.88 15.72 9.62
CA SER A 82 -12.48 16.81 8.73
C SER A 82 -13.68 17.68 8.33
N LEU A 83 -14.84 17.08 8.02
CA LEU A 83 -16.06 17.83 7.68
C LEU A 83 -16.63 18.63 8.86
N ARG A 84 -16.48 18.13 10.10
CA ARG A 84 -16.99 18.81 11.32
C ARG A 84 -16.30 20.13 11.61
N ASN A 85 -15.06 20.29 11.16
CA ASN A 85 -14.23 21.46 11.45
C ASN A 85 -14.55 22.68 10.57
N TYR A 86 -15.51 22.59 9.65
CA TYR A 86 -15.84 23.63 8.68
C TYR A 86 -17.32 23.98 8.64
N PRO A 87 -17.69 25.19 8.15
CA PRO A 87 -19.09 25.56 7.96
C PRO A 87 -19.84 24.56 7.06
N VAL A 88 -21.11 24.29 7.39
CA VAL A 88 -21.95 23.30 6.69
C VAL A 88 -21.99 23.52 5.18
N LEU A 89 -22.11 24.78 4.73
CA LEU A 89 -22.09 25.09 3.28
C LEU A 89 -20.80 24.62 2.60
N LYS A 90 -19.67 24.72 3.30
CA LYS A 90 -18.38 24.30 2.77
C LYS A 90 -18.27 22.78 2.70
N ALA A 91 -18.69 22.10 3.76
CA ALA A 91 -18.79 20.64 3.78
C ALA A 91 -19.65 20.12 2.61
N ARG A 92 -20.79 20.76 2.31
CA ARG A 92 -21.65 20.39 1.17
C ARG A 92 -20.96 20.56 -0.19
N GLN A 93 -20.20 21.62 -0.39
CA GLN A 93 -19.44 21.81 -1.64
C GLN A 93 -18.40 20.71 -1.83
N VAL A 94 -17.71 20.31 -0.76
CA VAL A 94 -16.73 19.20 -0.80
C VAL A 94 -17.43 17.87 -1.08
N VAL A 95 -18.58 17.59 -0.46
CA VAL A 95 -19.40 16.40 -0.76
C VAL A 95 -19.80 16.37 -2.24
N LYS A 96 -20.24 17.51 -2.80
CA LYS A 96 -20.56 17.64 -4.22
C LYS A 96 -19.35 17.38 -5.11
N ALA A 97 -18.17 17.82 -4.69
CA ALA A 97 -16.93 17.61 -5.43
C ALA A 97 -16.54 16.14 -5.56
N CYS A 98 -17.01 15.24 -4.70
CA CYS A 98 -16.77 13.79 -4.83
C CYS A 98 -17.44 13.16 -6.07
N ARG A 99 -18.43 13.81 -6.71
CA ARG A 99 -19.15 13.24 -7.86
C ARG A 99 -18.24 12.93 -9.07
N PRO A 100 -18.60 11.95 -9.93
CA PRO A 100 -17.85 11.66 -11.15
C PRO A 100 -17.70 12.88 -12.06
N ARG A 101 -16.55 13.02 -12.73
CA ARG A 101 -16.28 14.09 -13.70
C ARG A 101 -15.58 13.56 -14.95
N PRO A 102 -15.80 14.16 -16.13
CA PRO A 102 -15.04 13.83 -17.33
C PRO A 102 -13.54 13.98 -17.07
N GLY A 103 -12.76 12.95 -17.43
CA GLY A 103 -11.30 12.97 -17.26
C GLY A 103 -10.80 12.72 -15.83
N ARG A 104 -11.68 12.42 -14.86
CA ARG A 104 -11.29 12.08 -13.49
C ARG A 104 -11.84 10.71 -13.07
N SER A 105 -10.97 9.86 -12.50
CA SER A 105 -11.36 8.56 -11.96
C SER A 105 -12.43 8.69 -10.87
N LYS A 106 -13.29 7.67 -10.73
CA LYS A 106 -14.29 7.58 -9.64
C LYS A 106 -13.56 7.65 -8.29
N VAL A 107 -14.11 8.41 -7.34
CA VAL A 107 -13.52 8.56 -6.00
C VAL A 107 -13.89 7.32 -5.16
N PRO A 108 -12.93 6.51 -4.70
CA PRO A 108 -13.23 5.38 -3.82
C PRO A 108 -13.65 5.91 -2.44
N LEU A 109 -14.80 5.48 -1.93
CA LEU A 109 -15.35 5.94 -0.65
C LEU A 109 -15.83 4.75 0.19
N GLN A 110 -15.66 4.84 1.51
CA GLN A 110 -16.09 3.83 2.48
C GLN A 110 -17.47 4.15 3.06
N GLU A 111 -18.18 3.15 3.59
CA GLU A 111 -19.51 3.31 4.21
C GLU A 111 -19.55 4.38 5.31
N SER A 112 -18.52 4.48 6.15
CA SER A 112 -18.40 5.50 7.19
C SER A 112 -18.31 6.93 6.62
N GLN A 113 -17.62 7.10 5.50
CA GLN A 113 -17.51 8.37 4.80
C GLN A 113 -18.85 8.73 4.17
N LEU A 114 -19.49 7.81 3.45
CA LEU A 114 -20.76 8.04 2.76
C LEU A 114 -21.89 8.40 3.71
N THR A 115 -22.01 7.68 4.82
CA THR A 115 -23.01 7.97 5.86
C THR A 115 -22.78 9.33 6.51
N SER A 116 -21.52 9.70 6.76
CA SER A 116 -21.18 11.02 7.28
C SER A 116 -21.47 12.13 6.26
N MET A 117 -21.03 11.97 5.01
CA MET A 117 -21.29 12.94 3.93
C MET A 117 -22.79 13.17 3.76
N TYR A 118 -23.59 12.10 3.78
CA TYR A 118 -25.05 12.19 3.67
C TYR A 118 -25.67 13.02 4.80
N SER A 119 -25.15 12.93 6.03
CA SER A 119 -25.66 13.70 7.17
C SER A 119 -25.60 15.23 6.99
N TYR A 120 -24.69 15.72 6.15
CA TYR A 120 -24.56 17.16 5.84
C TYR A 120 -25.49 17.64 4.73
N VAL A 121 -25.90 16.75 3.83
CA VAL A 121 -26.70 17.09 2.64
C VAL A 121 -28.16 16.65 2.75
N LYS A 122 -28.50 15.75 3.67
CA LYS A 122 -29.84 15.14 3.78
C LYS A 122 -30.97 16.16 3.91
N ASP A 123 -30.73 17.32 4.50
CA ASP A 123 -31.75 18.35 4.76
C ASP A 123 -31.66 19.54 3.77
N ASP A 124 -30.75 19.47 2.79
CA ASP A 124 -30.60 20.52 1.77
C ASP A 124 -31.56 20.29 0.60
N THR A 125 -32.55 21.17 0.45
CA THR A 125 -33.53 21.11 -0.65
C THR A 125 -33.03 21.68 -1.97
N SER A 126 -31.87 22.33 -1.98
CA SER A 126 -31.28 22.90 -3.21
C SER A 126 -30.48 21.87 -4.04
N MET A 127 -30.21 20.70 -3.46
CA MET A 127 -29.44 19.63 -4.09
C MET A 127 -30.32 18.43 -4.41
N THR A 128 -29.96 17.71 -5.46
CA THR A 128 -30.67 16.51 -5.91
C THR A 128 -29.74 15.30 -5.93
N PHE A 129 -30.29 14.08 -6.07
CA PHE A 129 -29.46 12.87 -6.12
C PHE A 129 -28.39 12.92 -7.23
N SER A 130 -28.64 13.63 -8.34
CA SER A 130 -27.67 13.80 -9.44
C SER A 130 -26.50 14.74 -9.10
N ASP A 131 -26.57 15.49 -8.00
CA ASP A 131 -25.45 16.30 -7.53
C ASP A 131 -24.39 15.50 -6.75
N PHE A 132 -24.66 14.23 -6.41
CA PHE A 132 -23.83 13.43 -5.51
C PHE A 132 -23.08 12.30 -6.24
N HIS A 133 -22.09 11.74 -5.53
CA HIS A 133 -21.42 10.53 -5.96
C HIS A 133 -22.39 9.33 -5.98
N PRO A 134 -22.34 8.43 -6.97
CA PRO A 134 -23.23 7.26 -7.05
C PRO A 134 -23.28 6.44 -5.75
N ASP A 135 -22.14 6.25 -5.09
CA ASP A 135 -22.08 5.45 -3.85
C ASP A 135 -22.84 6.12 -2.69
N MET A 136 -22.99 7.44 -2.69
CA MET A 136 -23.81 8.11 -1.67
C MET A 136 -25.30 7.75 -1.82
N LEU A 137 -25.73 7.40 -3.03
CA LEU A 137 -27.12 7.03 -3.28
C LEU A 137 -27.50 5.72 -2.58
N LEU A 138 -26.54 4.92 -2.14
CA LEU A 138 -26.80 3.74 -1.31
C LEU A 138 -27.48 4.09 0.03
N TYR A 139 -27.30 5.33 0.51
CA TYR A 139 -27.83 5.84 1.79
C TYR A 139 -28.85 6.97 1.62
N TYR A 140 -29.09 7.40 0.39
CA TYR A 140 -30.02 8.49 0.08
C TYR A 140 -31.46 8.13 0.46
N ASP A 141 -32.20 9.11 0.97
CA ASP A 141 -33.61 8.94 1.32
C ASP A 141 -34.46 8.83 0.06
N TYR A 142 -34.87 7.60 -0.24
CA TYR A 142 -35.70 7.29 -1.41
C TYR A 142 -37.05 8.05 -1.39
N GLY A 143 -37.56 8.45 -0.22
CA GLY A 143 -38.77 9.26 -0.12
C GLY A 143 -38.64 10.65 -0.77
N LYS A 144 -37.40 11.12 -1.01
CA LYS A 144 -37.10 12.40 -1.68
C LYS A 144 -36.85 12.25 -3.18
N VAL A 145 -36.99 11.04 -3.73
CA VAL A 145 -36.76 10.78 -5.16
C VAL A 145 -38.01 11.14 -5.95
N GLN A 146 -37.85 12.07 -6.91
CA GLN A 146 -38.94 12.46 -7.82
C GLN A 146 -39.00 11.55 -9.05
N ASN A 147 -37.89 11.41 -9.79
CA ASN A 147 -37.80 10.53 -10.95
C ASN A 147 -37.07 9.24 -10.57
N CYS A 148 -37.84 8.20 -10.25
CA CYS A 148 -37.27 6.95 -9.75
C CYS A 148 -36.40 6.23 -10.79
N THR A 149 -36.78 6.27 -12.08
CA THR A 149 -35.97 5.64 -13.15
C THR A 149 -34.60 6.28 -13.25
N SER A 150 -34.55 7.62 -13.26
CA SER A 150 -33.28 8.36 -13.28
C SER A 150 -32.46 8.05 -12.03
N TYR A 151 -33.09 7.99 -10.86
CA TYR A 151 -32.39 7.60 -9.62
C TYR A 151 -31.71 6.24 -9.73
N PHE A 152 -32.40 5.21 -10.25
CA PHE A 152 -31.80 3.89 -10.40
C PHE A 152 -30.71 3.83 -11.47
N ILE A 153 -30.82 4.60 -12.56
CA ILE A 153 -29.72 4.75 -13.53
C ILE A 153 -28.46 5.30 -12.85
N PHE A 154 -28.59 6.36 -12.04
CA PHE A 154 -27.45 6.94 -11.32
C PHE A 154 -26.92 5.99 -10.23
N LEU A 155 -27.80 5.38 -9.45
CA LEU A 155 -27.46 4.40 -8.43
C LEU A 155 -26.82 3.14 -9.03
N GLY A 156 -27.14 2.79 -10.26
CA GLY A 156 -26.50 1.69 -11.00
C GLY A 156 -25.00 1.89 -11.23
N GLY A 157 -24.46 3.10 -11.05
CA GLY A 157 -23.02 3.35 -11.03
C GLY A 157 -22.35 3.15 -9.66
N ALA A 158 -23.13 2.82 -8.63
CA ALA A 158 -22.61 2.62 -7.28
C ALA A 158 -21.84 1.30 -7.16
N ASP A 159 -20.96 1.24 -6.16
CA ASP A 159 -20.32 0.01 -5.73
C ASP A 159 -21.16 -0.63 -4.60
N PHE A 160 -21.85 -1.71 -4.94
CA PHE A 160 -22.74 -2.43 -4.03
C PHE A 160 -22.00 -3.35 -3.04
N SER A 161 -20.67 -3.41 -3.09
CA SER A 161 -19.85 -4.09 -2.08
C SER A 161 -19.61 -3.23 -0.83
N ILE A 162 -19.80 -1.91 -0.93
CA ILE A 162 -19.54 -0.96 0.16
C ILE A 162 -20.47 -1.15 1.38
N PRO A 163 -21.80 -1.31 1.21
CA PRO A 163 -22.69 -1.36 2.37
C PRO A 163 -22.48 -2.59 3.23
N SER A 164 -22.44 -2.40 4.55
CA SER A 164 -22.40 -3.53 5.48
C SER A 164 -23.68 -4.36 5.40
N SER A 165 -23.51 -5.66 5.68
CA SER A 165 -24.62 -6.62 5.79
C SER A 165 -25.64 -6.22 6.87
N ILE A 166 -25.22 -5.46 7.89
CA ILE A 166 -26.06 -4.98 8.99
C ILE A 166 -27.18 -4.06 8.49
N LEU A 167 -26.84 -3.09 7.63
CA LEU A 167 -27.82 -2.13 7.12
C LEU A 167 -28.68 -2.70 5.99
N ASN A 168 -28.24 -3.80 5.38
CA ASN A 168 -28.94 -4.53 4.33
C ASN A 168 -29.46 -3.60 3.20
N ARG A 169 -28.67 -2.57 2.87
CA ARG A 169 -29.04 -1.53 1.90
C ARG A 169 -29.38 -2.09 0.52
N PRO A 170 -28.60 -3.03 -0.05
CA PRO A 170 -28.92 -3.56 -1.38
C PRO A 170 -30.31 -4.18 -1.48
N ARG A 171 -30.74 -4.94 -0.47
CA ARG A 171 -32.08 -5.56 -0.46
C ARG A 171 -33.19 -4.51 -0.43
N ILE A 172 -33.03 -3.47 0.38
CA ILE A 172 -34.01 -2.37 0.49
C ILE A 172 -34.09 -1.62 -0.84
N LEU A 173 -32.94 -1.27 -1.42
CA LEU A 173 -32.87 -0.54 -2.69
C LEU A 173 -33.44 -1.35 -3.85
N PHE A 174 -33.17 -2.66 -3.90
CA PHE A 174 -33.75 -3.52 -4.92
C PHE A 174 -35.27 -3.60 -4.80
N LYS A 175 -35.84 -3.66 -3.58
CA LYS A 175 -37.29 -3.60 -3.38
C LYS A 175 -37.89 -2.30 -3.94
N ASN A 176 -37.23 -1.17 -3.70
CA ASN A 176 -37.64 0.11 -4.27
C ASN A 176 -37.54 0.12 -5.81
N ALA A 177 -36.49 -0.51 -6.37
CA ALA A 177 -36.32 -0.67 -7.81
C ALA A 177 -37.44 -1.52 -8.42
N GLN A 178 -37.87 -2.59 -7.72
CA GLN A 178 -38.98 -3.42 -8.17
C GLN A 178 -40.27 -2.61 -8.29
N THR A 179 -40.59 -1.79 -7.28
CA THR A 179 -41.75 -0.90 -7.32
C THR A 179 -41.62 0.16 -8.41
N CYS A 180 -40.46 0.79 -8.55
CA CYS A 180 -40.22 1.83 -9.56
C CYS A 180 -40.33 1.30 -11.00
N LEU A 181 -39.73 0.14 -11.27
CA LEU A 181 -39.56 -0.39 -12.63
C LEU A 181 -40.63 -1.43 -13.02
N GLY A 182 -41.62 -1.65 -12.13
CA GLY A 182 -42.68 -2.65 -12.30
C GLY A 182 -42.14 -4.07 -12.44
N ILE A 183 -41.08 -4.43 -11.71
CA ILE A 183 -40.48 -5.76 -11.77
C ILE A 183 -41.34 -6.72 -10.96
N SER A 184 -41.91 -7.70 -11.65
CA SER A 184 -42.64 -8.83 -11.07
C SER A 184 -41.96 -10.14 -11.44
N GLY A 185 -41.86 -11.07 -10.50
CA GLY A 185 -41.18 -12.36 -10.71
C GLY A 185 -39.66 -12.21 -10.79
N PHE A 186 -39.01 -13.11 -11.53
CA PHE A 186 -37.54 -13.22 -11.59
C PHE A 186 -36.93 -12.84 -12.95
N SER A 187 -37.72 -12.33 -13.90
CA SER A 187 -37.22 -11.99 -15.23
C SER A 187 -37.05 -10.48 -15.41
N LEU A 188 -35.85 -10.06 -15.79
CA LEU A 188 -35.53 -8.68 -16.15
C LEU A 188 -35.30 -8.60 -17.66
N ASN A 189 -36.01 -7.70 -18.34
CA ASN A 189 -35.73 -7.39 -19.74
C ASN A 189 -34.46 -6.51 -19.85
N LYS A 190 -33.96 -6.35 -21.08
CA LYS A 190 -32.77 -5.53 -21.38
C LYS A 190 -32.80 -4.15 -20.73
N THR A 191 -33.92 -3.43 -20.82
CA THR A 191 -34.08 -2.08 -20.27
C THR A 191 -33.92 -2.06 -18.75
N ARG A 192 -34.50 -3.04 -18.03
CA ARG A 192 -34.39 -3.14 -16.58
C ARG A 192 -32.98 -3.50 -16.14
N VAL A 193 -32.33 -4.42 -16.84
CA VAL A 193 -30.92 -4.77 -16.60
C VAL A 193 -30.04 -3.54 -16.79
N ASP A 194 -30.29 -2.74 -17.82
CA ASP A 194 -29.50 -1.54 -18.08
C ASP A 194 -29.69 -0.46 -17.02
N ILE A 195 -30.94 -0.21 -16.61
CA ILE A 195 -31.26 0.74 -15.52
C ILE A 195 -30.64 0.31 -14.19
N LEU A 196 -30.64 -0.98 -13.86
CA LEU A 196 -30.12 -1.48 -12.59
C LEU A 196 -28.59 -1.38 -12.51
N GLY A 197 -27.87 -1.44 -13.63
CA GLY A 197 -26.40 -1.33 -13.66
C GLY A 197 -25.73 -2.30 -12.68
N ASN A 198 -24.82 -1.81 -11.85
CA ASN A 198 -24.09 -2.59 -10.85
C ASN A 198 -24.99 -3.16 -9.74
N MET A 199 -26.25 -2.75 -9.62
CA MET A 199 -27.20 -3.41 -8.71
C MET A 199 -27.42 -4.87 -9.11
N THR A 200 -27.14 -5.25 -10.36
CA THR A 200 -27.19 -6.66 -10.77
C THR A 200 -26.23 -7.55 -9.97
N CYS A 201 -25.15 -6.98 -9.42
CA CYS A 201 -24.19 -7.69 -8.56
C CYS A 201 -24.80 -8.21 -7.26
N THR A 202 -26.01 -7.79 -6.89
CA THR A 202 -26.70 -8.25 -5.67
C THR A 202 -27.86 -9.19 -5.97
N LEU A 203 -28.08 -9.53 -7.24
CA LEU A 203 -29.15 -10.43 -7.67
C LEU A 203 -28.73 -11.89 -7.46
N ASN A 204 -29.69 -12.73 -7.10
CA ASN A 204 -29.47 -14.16 -6.92
C ASN A 204 -29.59 -14.95 -8.24
N SER A 205 -29.30 -16.25 -8.16
CA SER A 205 -29.38 -17.18 -9.32
C SER A 205 -30.68 -17.05 -10.12
N SER A 206 -31.83 -17.02 -9.45
CA SER A 206 -33.14 -16.97 -10.09
C SER A 206 -33.31 -15.74 -10.97
N TYR A 207 -32.86 -14.56 -10.52
CA TYR A 207 -32.89 -13.38 -11.37
C TYR A 207 -31.90 -13.49 -12.52
N ILE A 208 -30.68 -13.96 -12.26
CA ILE A 208 -29.63 -14.03 -13.27
C ILE A 208 -30.05 -14.96 -14.42
N GLN A 209 -30.49 -16.18 -14.12
CA GLN A 209 -30.79 -17.19 -15.14
C GLN A 209 -32.01 -16.87 -16.01
N ASN A 210 -32.95 -16.07 -15.51
CA ASN A 210 -34.23 -15.77 -16.18
C ASN A 210 -34.26 -14.37 -16.82
N SER A 211 -33.15 -13.62 -16.75
CA SER A 211 -33.06 -12.25 -17.27
C SER A 211 -32.43 -12.20 -18.66
N ASP A 212 -32.55 -11.04 -19.29
CA ASP A 212 -31.92 -10.73 -20.56
C ASP A 212 -30.39 -10.95 -20.51
N PRO A 213 -29.77 -11.53 -21.56
CA PRO A 213 -28.34 -11.83 -21.60
C PRO A 213 -27.40 -10.66 -21.31
N LEU A 214 -27.85 -9.41 -21.46
CA LEU A 214 -27.10 -8.23 -21.06
C LEU A 214 -26.65 -8.29 -19.58
N ILE A 215 -27.35 -9.05 -18.73
CA ILE A 215 -26.99 -9.20 -17.32
C ILE A 215 -25.59 -9.78 -17.14
N ILE A 216 -25.14 -10.67 -18.05
CA ILE A 216 -23.79 -11.23 -18.03
C ILE A 216 -22.74 -10.12 -18.21
N GLU A 217 -23.00 -9.14 -19.07
CA GLU A 217 -22.10 -8.00 -19.29
C GLU A 217 -22.02 -7.09 -18.07
N LYS A 218 -23.14 -6.90 -17.36
CA LYS A 218 -23.15 -6.13 -16.11
C LYS A 218 -22.38 -6.87 -15.01
N LEU A 219 -22.56 -8.20 -14.90
CA LEU A 219 -21.93 -9.05 -13.88
C LEU A 219 -20.40 -9.14 -14.00
N LYS A 220 -19.81 -8.87 -15.17
CA LYS A 220 -18.35 -8.77 -15.35
C LYS A 220 -17.70 -7.67 -14.50
N ASN A 221 -18.47 -6.66 -14.09
CA ASN A 221 -17.98 -5.51 -13.32
C ASN A 221 -18.17 -5.69 -11.81
N CYS A 222 -18.69 -6.85 -11.37
CA CYS A 222 -18.82 -7.17 -9.95
C CYS A 222 -17.47 -7.59 -9.38
N GLY A 223 -17.22 -7.26 -8.11
CA GLY A 223 -16.02 -7.67 -7.39
C GLY A 223 -16.00 -9.18 -7.13
N ASP A 224 -16.75 -9.63 -6.12
CA ASP A 224 -16.92 -11.05 -5.83
C ASP A 224 -18.31 -11.55 -6.23
N LEU A 225 -18.36 -12.75 -6.81
CA LEU A 225 -19.58 -13.45 -7.17
C LEU A 225 -19.77 -14.65 -6.23
N THR A 226 -20.98 -14.79 -5.67
CA THR A 226 -21.34 -15.93 -4.83
C THR A 226 -21.58 -17.19 -5.66
N ASP A 227 -21.43 -18.38 -5.05
CA ASP A 227 -21.71 -19.66 -5.71
C ASP A 227 -23.11 -19.73 -6.33
N SER A 228 -24.11 -19.13 -5.67
CA SER A 228 -25.46 -19.01 -6.20
C SER A 228 -25.50 -18.20 -7.49
N GLN A 229 -24.79 -17.07 -7.54
CA GLN A 229 -24.71 -16.23 -8.73
C GLN A 229 -23.98 -16.93 -9.87
N VAL A 230 -22.86 -17.59 -9.57
CA VAL A 230 -22.10 -18.41 -10.53
C VAL A 230 -22.99 -19.49 -11.16
N SER A 231 -23.81 -20.18 -10.36
CA SER A 231 -24.77 -21.18 -10.85
C SER A 231 -25.78 -20.57 -11.84
N GLY A 232 -26.33 -19.39 -11.53
CA GLY A 232 -27.24 -18.68 -12.42
C GLY A 232 -26.58 -18.21 -13.72
N ILE A 233 -25.34 -17.71 -13.63
CA ILE A 233 -24.51 -17.33 -14.78
C ILE A 233 -24.29 -18.53 -15.70
N GLN A 234 -23.87 -19.68 -15.15
CA GLN A 234 -23.65 -20.88 -15.95
C GLN A 234 -24.92 -21.37 -16.63
N THR A 235 -26.05 -21.33 -15.91
CA THR A 235 -27.34 -21.74 -16.48
C THR A 235 -27.73 -20.85 -17.65
N LEU A 236 -27.57 -19.53 -17.53
CA LEU A 236 -27.85 -18.60 -18.62
C LEU A 236 -26.89 -18.80 -19.80
N LEU A 237 -25.59 -18.93 -19.54
CA LEU A 237 -24.60 -19.19 -20.60
C LEU A 237 -24.88 -20.50 -21.34
N PHE A 238 -25.20 -21.58 -20.62
CA PHE A 238 -25.46 -22.89 -21.22
C PHE A 238 -26.79 -22.97 -21.99
N SER A 239 -27.73 -22.06 -21.74
CA SER A 239 -28.98 -21.99 -22.51
C SER A 239 -28.75 -21.75 -24.01
N GLY A 240 -27.60 -21.19 -24.39
CA GLY A 240 -27.30 -20.80 -25.76
C GLY A 240 -28.01 -19.52 -26.23
N ASN A 241 -28.88 -18.94 -25.40
CA ASN A 241 -29.66 -17.73 -25.70
C ASN A 241 -28.90 -16.43 -25.39
N THR A 242 -27.57 -16.48 -25.27
CA THR A 242 -26.72 -15.32 -25.01
C THR A 242 -25.99 -14.89 -26.27
N ASN A 243 -25.34 -13.73 -26.23
CA ASN A 243 -24.47 -13.28 -27.33
C ASN A 243 -23.27 -14.21 -27.60
N TYR A 244 -23.01 -15.17 -26.70
CA TYR A 244 -21.95 -16.18 -26.84
C TYR A 244 -22.40 -17.42 -27.63
N GLY A 245 -23.70 -17.55 -27.94
CA GLY A 245 -24.26 -18.66 -28.69
C GLY A 245 -24.20 -20.00 -27.97
N ASN A 246 -24.44 -21.08 -28.72
CA ASN A 246 -24.50 -22.44 -28.18
C ASN A 246 -23.12 -22.92 -27.67
N PRO A 247 -23.03 -23.57 -26.48
CA PRO A 247 -21.76 -24.05 -25.93
C PRO A 247 -20.92 -24.94 -26.85
N SER A 248 -21.55 -25.68 -27.77
CA SER A 248 -20.85 -26.50 -28.76
C SER A 248 -20.03 -25.69 -29.78
N THR A 249 -20.30 -24.38 -29.89
CA THR A 249 -19.62 -23.47 -30.83
C THR A 249 -18.57 -22.58 -30.16
N TRP A 250 -18.42 -22.70 -28.84
CA TRP A 250 -17.52 -21.85 -28.07
C TRP A 250 -16.05 -22.09 -28.40
N ASN A 251 -15.28 -21.01 -28.47
CA ASN A 251 -13.87 -21.04 -28.85
C ASN A 251 -13.04 -20.03 -28.04
N LEU A 252 -11.78 -19.83 -28.42
CA LEU A 252 -10.87 -18.90 -27.75
C LEU A 252 -11.44 -17.46 -27.68
N GLN A 253 -12.15 -17.02 -28.71
CA GLN A 253 -12.75 -15.68 -28.74
C GLN A 253 -13.87 -15.57 -27.70
N THR A 254 -14.68 -16.62 -27.51
CA THR A 254 -15.69 -16.67 -26.46
C THR A 254 -15.06 -16.48 -25.08
N LEU A 255 -13.98 -17.21 -24.77
CA LEU A 255 -13.26 -17.07 -23.51
C LEU A 255 -12.71 -15.66 -23.29
N LYS A 256 -12.14 -15.05 -24.34
CA LYS A 256 -11.65 -13.65 -24.28
C LYS A 256 -12.79 -12.66 -24.03
N GLN A 257 -13.92 -12.84 -24.70
CA GLN A 257 -15.08 -11.95 -24.57
C GLN A 257 -15.76 -12.07 -23.21
N LEU A 258 -15.75 -13.25 -22.59
CA LEU A 258 -16.29 -13.47 -21.24
C LEU A 258 -15.52 -12.69 -20.16
N GLY A 259 -14.31 -12.22 -20.45
CA GLY A 259 -13.55 -11.35 -19.56
C GLY A 259 -13.16 -12.07 -18.26
N PRO A 260 -13.44 -11.49 -17.06
CA PRO A 260 -13.04 -12.08 -15.78
C PRO A 260 -13.92 -13.25 -15.33
N LEU A 261 -15.12 -13.42 -15.90
CA LEU A 261 -16.10 -14.41 -15.44
C LEU A 261 -15.58 -15.85 -15.37
N PRO A 262 -14.79 -16.37 -16.34
CA PRO A 262 -14.30 -17.74 -16.29
C PRO A 262 -13.56 -18.11 -15.00
N LEU A 263 -12.95 -17.14 -14.30
CA LEU A 263 -12.25 -17.35 -13.04
C LEU A 263 -13.17 -17.80 -11.89
N TYR A 264 -14.48 -17.52 -11.99
CA TYR A 264 -15.49 -17.91 -11.01
C TYR A 264 -16.25 -19.19 -11.40
N LEU A 265 -16.14 -19.64 -12.66
CA LEU A 265 -16.96 -20.74 -13.19
C LEU A 265 -16.35 -22.11 -12.88
N ASN A 266 -17.21 -23.10 -12.67
CA ASN A 266 -16.81 -24.44 -12.27
C ASN A 266 -16.36 -25.32 -13.46
N GLN A 267 -16.01 -26.57 -13.16
CA GLN A 267 -15.49 -27.53 -14.13
C GLN A 267 -16.43 -27.79 -15.32
N ASP A 268 -17.76 -27.70 -15.14
CA ASP A 268 -18.73 -27.94 -16.23
C ASP A 268 -18.61 -26.91 -17.35
N PHE A 269 -18.22 -25.68 -17.00
CA PHE A 269 -17.93 -24.64 -17.98
C PHE A 269 -16.66 -24.95 -18.76
N TRP A 270 -15.58 -25.31 -18.07
CA TRP A 270 -14.29 -25.63 -18.71
C TRP A 270 -14.38 -26.85 -19.62
N ASN A 271 -15.21 -27.82 -19.27
CA ASN A 271 -15.50 -29.01 -20.08
C ASN A 271 -16.20 -28.69 -21.42
N LYS A 272 -16.65 -27.45 -21.66
CA LYS A 272 -17.22 -27.02 -22.96
C LYS A 272 -16.15 -26.70 -24.00
N PHE A 273 -14.88 -26.61 -23.62
CA PHE A 273 -13.79 -26.23 -24.51
C PHE A 273 -12.86 -27.41 -24.77
N SER A 274 -12.28 -27.46 -25.96
CA SER A 274 -11.24 -28.44 -26.27
C SER A 274 -9.94 -28.10 -25.54
N PHE A 275 -9.12 -29.11 -25.27
CA PHE A 275 -7.81 -28.94 -24.63
C PHE A 275 -6.94 -27.89 -25.34
N SER A 276 -6.94 -27.85 -26.68
CA SER A 276 -6.17 -26.87 -27.46
C SER A 276 -6.62 -25.43 -27.18
N VAL A 277 -7.93 -25.20 -27.07
CA VAL A 277 -8.48 -23.87 -26.74
C VAL A 277 -8.12 -23.48 -25.31
N LEU A 278 -8.25 -24.41 -24.34
CA LEU A 278 -7.89 -24.18 -22.95
C LEU A 278 -6.40 -23.89 -22.78
N TYR A 279 -5.54 -24.66 -23.44
CA TYR A 279 -4.09 -24.44 -23.42
C TYR A 279 -3.72 -23.08 -24.00
N THR A 280 -4.33 -22.70 -25.13
CA THR A 280 -4.10 -21.38 -25.75
C THR A 280 -4.66 -20.25 -24.88
N PHE A 281 -5.79 -20.45 -24.21
CA PHE A 281 -6.35 -19.47 -23.29
C PHE A 281 -5.55 -19.34 -22.01
N TYR A 282 -4.99 -20.45 -21.50
CA TYR A 282 -4.05 -20.43 -20.39
C TYR A 282 -2.77 -19.70 -20.78
N LEU A 283 -2.19 -20.00 -21.95
CA LEU A 283 -1.09 -19.21 -22.52
C LEU A 283 -1.50 -17.77 -22.81
N PHE A 284 -2.78 -17.48 -23.09
CA PHE A 284 -3.28 -16.12 -23.28
C PHE A 284 -3.42 -15.40 -21.94
N ILE A 285 -3.95 -16.02 -20.89
CA ILE A 285 -4.02 -15.47 -19.54
C ILE A 285 -2.62 -15.31 -19.00
N LEU A 286 -1.72 -16.28 -19.18
CA LEU A 286 -0.30 -16.10 -18.97
C LEU A 286 0.18 -14.94 -19.83
N SER A 287 -0.05 -14.90 -21.13
CA SER A 287 0.37 -13.75 -21.96
C SER A 287 -0.28 -12.42 -21.59
N CYS A 288 -1.46 -12.38 -20.95
CA CYS A 288 -2.21 -11.20 -20.52
C CYS A 288 -1.81 -10.78 -19.11
N THR A 289 -1.43 -11.74 -18.27
CA THR A 289 -0.69 -11.54 -17.01
C THR A 289 0.79 -11.23 -17.31
N TYR A 290 1.30 -11.56 -18.51
CA TYR A 290 2.63 -11.22 -19.04
C TYR A 290 2.58 -9.95 -19.93
N ILE A 291 1.43 -9.53 -20.48
CA ILE A 291 1.18 -8.20 -21.05
C ILE A 291 0.89 -7.22 -19.91
N PHE A 292 0.40 -7.71 -18.77
CA PHE A 292 0.56 -7.04 -17.47
C PHE A 292 2.01 -7.02 -16.96
N CYS A 293 2.94 -7.77 -17.56
CA CYS A 293 4.37 -7.70 -17.27
C CYS A 293 5.12 -6.66 -18.14
N VAL A 294 4.49 -6.11 -19.20
CA VAL A 294 4.93 -4.82 -19.79
C VAL A 294 4.46 -3.65 -18.91
N CYS A 295 3.47 -3.87 -18.04
CA CYS A 295 3.09 -2.93 -16.98
C CYS A 295 3.79 -3.20 -15.64
N LEU A 296 5.01 -3.75 -15.66
CA LEU A 296 5.93 -3.50 -14.54
C LEU A 296 6.43 -2.05 -14.47
N TYR A 297 5.84 -1.17 -15.28
CA TYR A 297 5.86 0.27 -15.06
C TYR A 297 4.70 0.80 -14.19
N THR A 298 3.61 0.05 -13.92
CA THR A 298 2.41 0.63 -13.27
C THR A 298 1.76 -0.14 -12.12
N THR A 299 2.11 -1.40 -11.81
CA THR A 299 1.45 -2.13 -10.69
C THR A 299 2.41 -2.73 -9.68
N ILE A 300 3.11 -1.84 -8.99
CA ILE A 300 3.68 -2.03 -7.65
C ILE A 300 2.58 -1.77 -6.57
N ALA A 301 1.38 -1.38 -7.00
CA ALA A 301 0.33 -0.83 -6.14
C ALA A 301 -0.69 -1.87 -5.62
N ASP A 302 -0.65 -3.13 -6.08
CA ASP A 302 -1.61 -4.15 -5.64
C ASP A 302 -0.91 -5.28 -4.85
N GLN A 303 -0.97 -5.18 -3.52
CA GLN A 303 -0.42 -6.15 -2.57
C GLN A 303 -1.12 -7.52 -2.63
N SER A 304 -2.25 -7.63 -3.31
CA SER A 304 -3.02 -8.89 -3.41
C SER A 304 -2.35 -9.96 -4.29
N PHE A 305 -1.39 -9.59 -5.15
CA PHE A 305 -0.64 -10.53 -5.99
C PHE A 305 0.23 -11.51 -5.18
N ILE A 306 0.72 -11.11 -4.00
CA ILE A 306 1.65 -11.90 -3.18
C ILE A 306 0.92 -12.93 -2.31
N LEU A 307 -0.37 -12.72 -2.04
CA LEU A 307 -1.12 -13.51 -1.05
C LEU A 307 -1.59 -14.89 -1.55
N ASN A 308 -1.53 -15.14 -2.86
CA ASN A 308 -2.08 -16.37 -3.47
C ASN A 308 -1.03 -17.29 -4.12
N TYR A 309 0.25 -16.96 -4.02
CA TYR A 309 1.33 -17.75 -4.61
C TYR A 309 2.05 -18.57 -3.54
N THR A 310 2.38 -19.81 -3.86
CA THR A 310 3.41 -20.58 -3.13
C THR A 310 4.80 -20.16 -3.59
N SER A 311 5.85 -20.39 -2.79
CA SER A 311 7.23 -20.11 -3.19
C SER A 311 7.64 -20.80 -4.50
N THR A 312 7.16 -22.02 -4.75
CA THR A 312 7.36 -22.75 -6.01
C THR A 312 6.69 -22.05 -7.20
N GLN A 313 5.44 -21.60 -7.05
CA GLN A 313 4.75 -20.85 -8.10
C GLN A 313 5.43 -19.49 -8.34
N PHE A 314 5.87 -18.84 -7.29
CA PHE A 314 6.60 -17.58 -7.36
C PHE A 314 7.95 -17.75 -8.09
N ASP A 315 8.69 -18.82 -7.82
CA ASP A 315 9.94 -19.15 -8.54
C ASP A 315 9.72 -19.42 -10.02
N LEU A 316 8.69 -20.19 -10.37
CA LEU A 316 8.35 -20.48 -11.76
C LEU A 316 7.89 -19.24 -12.53
N CYS A 317 7.21 -18.30 -11.86
CA CYS A 317 6.64 -17.10 -12.50
C CYS A 317 7.60 -15.90 -12.53
N LEU A 318 8.55 -15.81 -11.59
CA LEU A 318 9.48 -14.68 -11.53
C LEU A 318 10.65 -14.90 -12.51
N ASN A 319 10.58 -14.23 -13.66
CA ASN A 319 11.65 -14.21 -14.65
C ASN A 319 12.83 -13.34 -14.16
N VAL A 320 14.07 -13.78 -14.43
CA VAL A 320 15.31 -13.10 -13.99
C VAL A 320 15.43 -11.68 -14.56
N THR A 321 15.10 -11.47 -15.83
CA THR A 321 15.16 -10.14 -16.47
C THR A 321 14.11 -9.21 -15.88
N VAL A 322 12.92 -9.73 -15.60
CA VAL A 322 11.84 -8.97 -14.95
C VAL A 322 12.25 -8.56 -13.54
N LEU A 323 12.84 -9.47 -12.78
CA LEU A 323 13.36 -9.20 -11.44
C LEU A 323 14.40 -8.07 -11.46
N ILE A 324 15.39 -8.13 -12.35
CA ILE A 324 16.47 -7.13 -12.40
C ILE A 324 15.92 -5.75 -12.75
N ASN A 325 15.04 -5.66 -13.75
CA ASN A 325 14.50 -4.38 -14.21
C ASN A 325 13.63 -3.67 -13.15
N ASN A 326 13.18 -4.42 -12.12
CA ASN A 326 12.18 -3.94 -11.18
C ASN A 326 12.49 -4.32 -9.73
N LEU A 327 13.77 -4.54 -9.44
CA LEU A 327 14.23 -5.08 -8.17
C LEU A 327 13.72 -4.26 -6.98
N ALA A 328 13.86 -2.94 -7.05
CA ALA A 328 13.46 -2.01 -5.99
C ALA A 328 11.97 -2.12 -5.61
N ALA A 329 11.13 -2.43 -6.60
CA ALA A 329 9.70 -2.57 -6.40
C ALA A 329 9.37 -3.89 -5.70
N ILE A 330 9.95 -4.97 -6.21
CA ILE A 330 9.65 -6.32 -5.77
C ILE A 330 10.12 -6.52 -4.33
N THR A 331 11.32 -6.06 -3.99
CA THR A 331 11.91 -6.18 -2.64
C THR A 331 11.25 -5.29 -1.59
N GLN A 332 10.38 -4.35 -2.00
CA GLN A 332 9.58 -3.53 -1.08
C GLN A 332 8.24 -4.16 -0.71
N ILE A 333 7.67 -4.99 -1.59
CA ILE A 333 6.35 -5.59 -1.38
C ILE A 333 6.46 -7.03 -0.86
N VAL A 334 7.44 -7.80 -1.35
CA VAL A 334 7.63 -9.19 -0.93
C VAL A 334 8.29 -9.23 0.44
N VAL A 335 7.52 -9.68 1.43
CA VAL A 335 7.94 -9.82 2.84
C VAL A 335 7.84 -11.27 3.35
N ASP A 336 7.52 -12.23 2.46
CA ASP A 336 7.52 -13.65 2.80
C ASP A 336 8.95 -14.21 2.66
N PRO A 337 9.56 -14.76 3.73
CA PRO A 337 10.95 -15.23 3.70
C PRO A 337 11.21 -16.32 2.65
N SER A 338 10.21 -17.16 2.34
CA SER A 338 10.37 -18.21 1.34
C SER A 338 10.42 -17.65 -0.09
N MET A 339 9.69 -16.56 -0.35
CA MET A 339 9.75 -15.84 -1.63
C MET A 339 10.96 -14.92 -1.73
N GLU A 340 11.37 -14.29 -0.63
CA GLU A 340 12.64 -13.54 -0.57
C GLU A 340 13.84 -14.43 -0.93
N MET A 341 13.86 -15.67 -0.44
CA MET A 341 14.89 -16.64 -0.79
C MET A 341 14.88 -16.98 -2.29
N VAL A 342 13.71 -17.05 -2.92
CA VAL A 342 13.59 -17.19 -4.38
C VAL A 342 14.17 -15.98 -5.11
N ILE A 343 13.88 -14.76 -4.65
CA ILE A 343 14.44 -13.52 -5.22
C ILE A 343 15.97 -13.57 -5.15
N LEU A 344 16.52 -13.84 -3.97
CA LEU A 344 17.96 -13.88 -3.77
C LEU A 344 18.63 -14.97 -4.63
N ASN A 345 18.03 -16.16 -4.69
CA ASN A 345 18.51 -17.25 -5.55
C ASN A 345 18.57 -16.84 -7.03
N LYS A 346 17.54 -16.16 -7.55
CA LYS A 346 17.52 -15.67 -8.94
C LYS A 346 18.52 -14.56 -9.19
N LEU A 347 18.74 -13.67 -8.23
CA LEU A 347 19.81 -12.67 -8.31
C LEU A 347 21.18 -13.34 -8.38
N ASN A 348 21.43 -14.36 -7.54
CA ASN A 348 22.69 -15.11 -7.57
C ASN A 348 22.88 -15.89 -8.87
N GLN A 349 21.80 -16.37 -9.50
CA GLN A 349 21.85 -16.95 -10.85
C GLN A 349 22.24 -15.93 -11.92
N ALA A 350 21.74 -14.69 -11.81
CA ALA A 350 22.06 -13.62 -12.75
C ALA A 350 23.47 -13.05 -12.55
N TYR A 351 23.95 -13.04 -11.32
CA TYR A 351 25.22 -12.44 -10.89
C TYR A 351 26.10 -13.50 -10.20
N PRO A 352 26.65 -14.46 -10.94
CA PRO A 352 27.41 -15.58 -10.36
C PRO A 352 28.70 -15.15 -9.64
N SER A 353 29.22 -13.95 -9.92
CA SER A 353 30.39 -13.38 -9.24
C SER A 353 30.06 -12.56 -8.00
N GLY A 354 28.78 -12.48 -7.62
CA GLY A 354 28.29 -11.66 -6.51
C GLY A 354 27.57 -10.40 -6.95
N LEU A 355 26.74 -9.85 -6.06
CA LEU A 355 25.88 -8.70 -6.35
C LEU A 355 26.65 -7.37 -6.31
N GLY A 356 26.46 -6.52 -7.31
CA GLY A 356 27.04 -5.17 -7.36
C GLY A 356 26.37 -4.19 -6.39
N ASP A 357 27.05 -3.09 -6.05
CA ASP A 357 26.62 -2.12 -5.03
C ASP A 357 25.19 -1.60 -5.25
N SER A 358 24.86 -1.21 -6.47
CA SER A 358 23.52 -0.72 -6.83
C SER A 358 22.43 -1.77 -6.70
N VAL A 359 22.75 -3.05 -6.87
CA VAL A 359 21.81 -4.17 -6.70
C VAL A 359 21.61 -4.44 -5.21
N VAL A 360 22.72 -4.50 -4.45
CA VAL A 360 22.72 -4.73 -3.00
C VAL A 360 21.93 -3.65 -2.27
N GLN A 361 22.06 -2.39 -2.69
CA GLN A 361 21.35 -1.25 -2.13
C GLN A 361 19.82 -1.43 -2.16
N LEU A 362 19.30 -2.20 -3.12
CA LEU A 362 17.87 -2.39 -3.37
C LEU A 362 17.30 -3.64 -2.71
N LEU A 363 18.09 -4.44 -1.99
CA LEU A 363 17.64 -5.73 -1.47
C LEU A 363 16.54 -5.64 -0.40
N GLY A 364 16.44 -4.55 0.36
CA GLY A 364 15.37 -4.39 1.35
C GLY A 364 15.25 -5.57 2.32
N PHE A 365 14.04 -6.10 2.50
CA PHE A 365 13.75 -7.29 3.32
C PHE A 365 14.52 -8.53 2.83
N THR A 366 14.64 -8.71 1.50
CA THR A 366 15.37 -9.82 0.87
C THR A 366 16.82 -9.93 1.30
N SER A 367 17.44 -8.85 1.81
CA SER A 367 18.79 -8.94 2.35
C SER A 367 18.89 -9.90 3.55
N ARG A 368 17.82 -10.09 4.33
CA ARG A 368 17.85 -10.86 5.59
C ARG A 368 17.88 -12.37 5.43
N VAL A 369 17.43 -12.89 4.29
CA VAL A 369 17.53 -14.32 3.98
C VAL A 369 18.93 -14.75 3.52
N ALA A 370 19.83 -13.79 3.30
CA ALA A 370 21.19 -14.07 2.87
C ALA A 370 22.05 -14.67 3.98
N ASN A 371 22.82 -15.70 3.65
CA ASN A 371 23.84 -16.25 4.53
C ASN A 371 25.17 -15.45 4.43
N VAL A 372 26.09 -15.70 5.36
CA VAL A 372 27.38 -14.98 5.42
C VAL A 372 28.23 -15.19 4.15
N SER A 373 28.15 -16.35 3.51
CA SER A 373 28.88 -16.61 2.26
C SER A 373 28.36 -15.75 1.11
N GLU A 374 27.04 -15.60 1.01
CA GLU A 374 26.41 -14.72 0.03
C GLU A 374 26.76 -13.25 0.29
N ILE A 375 26.69 -12.80 1.54
CA ILE A 375 27.07 -11.44 1.94
C ILE A 375 28.53 -11.13 1.56
N ASN A 376 29.45 -12.08 1.78
CA ASN A 376 30.86 -11.90 1.43
C ASN A 376 31.09 -11.77 -0.09
N SER A 377 30.16 -12.25 -0.92
CA SER A 377 30.21 -12.07 -2.38
C SER A 377 29.74 -10.68 -2.83
N TRP A 378 29.01 -9.94 -1.98
CA TRP A 378 28.45 -8.65 -2.34
C TRP A 378 29.52 -7.56 -2.45
N ASN A 379 29.30 -6.60 -3.33
CA ASN A 379 30.11 -5.39 -3.40
C ASN A 379 29.42 -4.27 -2.62
N ILE A 380 29.91 -3.98 -1.41
CA ILE A 380 29.38 -2.91 -0.55
C ILE A 380 30.44 -1.81 -0.50
N THR A 381 30.25 -0.78 -1.30
CA THR A 381 31.22 0.29 -1.55
C THR A 381 30.72 1.64 -1.06
N SER A 382 29.43 1.92 -1.22
CA SER A 382 28.85 3.23 -0.88
C SER A 382 28.21 3.22 0.50
N LEU A 383 28.27 4.38 1.17
CA LEU A 383 27.60 4.59 2.45
C LEU A 383 26.08 4.37 2.32
N ASP A 384 25.48 4.74 1.19
CA ASP A 384 24.05 4.53 0.95
C ASP A 384 23.68 3.05 0.94
N THR A 385 24.54 2.18 0.40
CA THR A 385 24.35 0.73 0.42
C THR A 385 24.50 0.18 1.84
N LEU A 386 25.52 0.62 2.59
CA LEU A 386 25.67 0.27 4.01
C LEU A 386 24.42 0.68 4.82
N ALA A 387 23.95 1.92 4.66
CA ALA A 387 22.78 2.44 5.36
C ALA A 387 21.48 1.69 4.98
N SER A 388 21.32 1.33 3.70
CA SER A 388 20.17 0.53 3.24
C SER A 388 20.14 -0.85 3.91
N LEU A 389 21.29 -1.53 3.97
CA LEU A 389 21.41 -2.83 4.62
C LEU A 389 21.19 -2.73 6.14
N MET A 390 21.65 -1.66 6.79
CA MET A 390 21.53 -1.45 8.23
C MET A 390 20.18 -0.92 8.69
N ASN A 391 19.25 -0.63 7.76
CA ASN A 391 17.91 -0.18 8.10
C ASN A 391 17.16 -1.26 8.93
N SER A 392 16.75 -0.89 10.14
CA SER A 392 16.10 -1.79 11.09
C SER A 392 14.69 -2.22 10.66
N VAL A 393 14.03 -1.48 9.76
CA VAL A 393 12.72 -1.84 9.20
C VAL A 393 12.77 -3.18 8.47
N ASN A 394 13.91 -3.49 7.83
CA ASN A 394 14.09 -4.72 7.06
C ASN A 394 14.28 -5.97 7.94
N GLY A 395 14.31 -5.83 9.27
CA GLY A 395 14.57 -6.91 10.22
C GLY A 395 15.96 -6.83 10.84
N ALA A 396 16.22 -7.66 11.85
CA ALA A 396 17.49 -7.70 12.55
C ALA A 396 18.52 -8.56 11.81
N TRP A 397 19.78 -8.13 11.81
CA TRP A 397 20.91 -8.97 11.43
C TRP A 397 21.35 -9.84 12.60
N THR A 398 21.89 -11.03 12.33
CA THR A 398 22.74 -11.71 13.31
C THR A 398 24.07 -10.98 13.47
N SER A 399 24.80 -11.25 14.56
CA SER A 399 26.13 -10.67 14.79
C SER A 399 27.09 -11.01 13.64
N ASP A 400 27.04 -12.25 13.13
CA ASP A 400 27.94 -12.67 12.06
C ASP A 400 27.60 -11.99 10.72
N GLN A 401 26.30 -11.86 10.39
CA GLN A 401 25.86 -11.18 9.18
C GLN A 401 26.19 -9.69 9.21
N SER A 402 25.88 -8.98 10.31
CA SER A 402 26.18 -7.56 10.44
C SER A 402 27.69 -7.27 10.40
N ASN A 403 28.50 -8.13 11.05
CA ASN A 403 29.95 -8.04 10.95
C ASN A 403 30.43 -8.24 9.50
N ALA A 404 29.89 -9.22 8.77
CA ALA A 404 30.24 -9.45 7.36
C ALA A 404 29.91 -8.24 6.47
N VAL A 405 28.72 -7.65 6.62
CA VAL A 405 28.30 -6.45 5.86
C VAL A 405 29.24 -5.27 6.13
N ILE A 406 29.52 -4.97 7.40
CA ILE A 406 30.36 -3.82 7.76
C ILE A 406 31.81 -4.03 7.35
N MET A 407 32.36 -5.24 7.55
CA MET A 407 33.72 -5.55 7.12
C MET A 407 33.87 -5.50 5.61
N ARG A 408 32.82 -5.85 4.84
CA ARG A 408 32.83 -5.70 3.39
C ARG A 408 32.92 -4.22 2.98
N TYR A 409 32.14 -3.35 3.62
CA TYR A 409 32.24 -1.90 3.43
C TYR A 409 33.63 -1.34 3.73
N LEU A 410 34.21 -1.74 4.87
CA LEU A 410 35.53 -1.27 5.31
C LEU A 410 36.70 -1.85 4.51
N SER A 411 36.47 -2.92 3.73
CA SER A 411 37.49 -3.48 2.85
C SER A 411 37.79 -2.61 1.61
N VAL A 412 36.93 -1.64 1.32
CA VAL A 412 37.08 -0.70 0.20
C VAL A 412 37.98 0.45 0.63
N ALA A 413 39.02 0.71 -0.17
CA ALA A 413 39.98 1.77 0.12
C ALA A 413 39.30 3.14 0.26
N GLY A 414 39.57 3.83 1.36
CA GLY A 414 38.99 5.15 1.68
C GLY A 414 37.76 5.11 2.58
N ASN A 415 37.11 3.96 2.74
CA ASN A 415 35.99 3.82 3.68
C ASN A 415 36.48 3.75 5.12
N THR A 416 35.78 4.42 6.03
CA THR A 416 36.14 4.52 7.45
C THR A 416 34.89 4.51 8.33
N LEU A 417 35.03 4.37 9.65
CA LEU A 417 33.92 4.54 10.60
C LEU A 417 33.78 6.02 10.99
N GLY A 418 33.36 6.84 10.02
CA GLY A 418 33.02 8.24 10.20
C GLY A 418 31.68 8.45 10.91
N THR A 419 31.33 9.71 11.19
CA THR A 419 30.05 10.07 11.82
C THR A 419 28.84 9.47 11.11
N ALA A 420 28.84 9.49 9.78
CA ALA A 420 27.70 9.04 8.99
C ALA A 420 27.54 7.52 8.99
N GLU A 421 28.65 6.78 8.93
CA GLU A 421 28.68 5.33 9.08
C GLU A 421 28.19 4.89 10.46
N LEU A 422 28.65 5.56 11.51
CA LEU A 422 28.23 5.27 12.89
C LEU A 422 26.72 5.45 13.07
N ASN A 423 26.17 6.51 12.49
CA ASN A 423 24.72 6.75 12.48
C ASN A 423 23.95 5.65 11.72
N ALA A 424 24.53 5.13 10.63
CA ALA A 424 23.92 4.07 9.84
C ALA A 424 23.93 2.71 10.55
N ILE A 425 25.07 2.30 11.12
CA ILE A 425 25.22 0.96 11.72
C ILE A 425 24.56 0.86 13.11
N SER A 426 24.53 1.96 13.88
CA SER A 426 23.92 2.05 15.21
C SER A 426 24.27 0.85 16.11
N SER A 427 23.30 0.02 16.51
CA SER A 427 23.50 -1.13 17.38
C SER A 427 24.36 -2.25 16.79
N ASN A 428 24.50 -2.29 15.46
CA ASN A 428 25.33 -3.29 14.79
C ASN A 428 26.83 -3.04 15.00
N LEU A 429 27.23 -1.89 15.57
CA LEU A 429 28.61 -1.62 15.98
C LEU A 429 29.16 -2.69 16.95
N CYS A 430 28.29 -3.31 17.74
CA CYS A 430 28.66 -4.35 18.71
C CYS A 430 29.10 -5.67 18.05
N SER A 431 28.79 -5.87 16.76
CA SER A 431 29.23 -7.04 15.99
C SER A 431 30.72 -7.01 15.63
N LEU A 432 31.34 -5.82 15.64
CA LEU A 432 32.72 -5.64 15.24
C LEU A 432 33.70 -6.13 16.31
N ASN A 433 34.92 -6.47 15.89
CA ASN A 433 36.00 -6.74 16.84
C ASN A 433 36.51 -5.44 17.49
N ILE A 434 37.26 -5.57 18.58
CA ILE A 434 37.75 -4.42 19.36
C ILE A 434 38.70 -3.54 18.52
N SER A 435 39.57 -4.17 17.71
CA SER A 435 40.56 -3.46 16.89
C SER A 435 39.92 -2.54 15.83
N VAL A 436 38.85 -2.99 15.17
CA VAL A 436 38.13 -2.18 14.17
C VAL A 436 37.41 -1.01 14.83
N ARG A 437 36.84 -1.21 16.03
CA ARG A 437 36.24 -0.10 16.81
C ARG A 437 37.25 0.93 17.26
N GLY A 438 38.50 0.52 17.52
CA GLY A 438 39.59 1.42 17.89
C GLY A 438 39.94 2.44 16.80
N ASN A 439 39.51 2.23 15.56
CA ASN A 439 39.71 3.17 14.45
C ASN A 439 38.69 4.32 14.42
N ILE A 440 37.69 4.32 15.31
CA ILE A 440 36.73 5.41 15.43
C ILE A 440 37.44 6.64 15.99
N THR A 441 37.27 7.78 15.33
CA THR A 441 37.86 9.04 15.78
C THR A 441 36.99 9.74 16.83
N GLU A 442 37.61 10.60 17.62
CA GLU A 442 36.91 11.43 18.61
C GLU A 442 35.86 12.33 17.94
N ASP A 443 36.19 12.93 16.80
CA ASP A 443 35.27 13.78 16.04
C ASP A 443 34.10 12.98 15.48
N SER A 444 34.33 11.74 15.05
CA SER A 444 33.27 10.85 14.57
C SER A 444 32.15 10.68 15.61
N LEU A 445 32.50 10.52 16.89
CA LEU A 445 31.56 10.42 18.01
C LEU A 445 30.94 11.76 18.40
N ARG A 446 31.69 12.86 18.30
CA ARG A 446 31.24 14.19 18.74
C ARG A 446 30.02 14.68 17.97
N TYR A 447 30.02 14.45 16.65
CA TYR A 447 29.00 14.96 15.74
C TYR A 447 27.94 13.90 15.37
N GLY A 448 28.03 12.71 15.95
CA GLY A 448 27.11 11.59 15.71
C GLY A 448 25.86 11.62 16.59
N ASN A 449 24.87 10.81 16.20
CA ASN A 449 23.71 10.53 17.03
C ASN A 449 24.11 9.65 18.23
N ALA A 450 23.25 9.61 19.24
CA ALA A 450 23.44 8.70 20.37
C ALA A 450 23.47 7.23 19.89
N LEU A 451 24.59 6.54 20.13
CA LEU A 451 24.77 5.14 19.77
C LEU A 451 23.99 4.22 20.72
N ASN A 452 23.28 3.24 20.16
CA ASN A 452 22.67 2.18 20.96
C ASN A 452 23.68 1.07 21.25
N LEU A 453 24.33 1.16 22.42
CA LEU A 453 25.32 0.17 22.86
C LEU A 453 24.74 -0.89 23.79
N SER A 454 23.42 -0.99 23.91
CA SER A 454 22.79 -2.01 24.77
C SER A 454 23.22 -3.46 24.47
N PRO A 455 23.47 -3.89 23.21
CA PRO A 455 23.91 -5.26 22.94
C PRO A 455 25.43 -5.47 23.08
N CYS A 456 26.21 -4.43 23.36
CA CYS A 456 27.66 -4.54 23.50
C CYS A 456 28.05 -5.16 24.85
N SER A 457 29.09 -5.99 24.85
CA SER A 457 29.71 -6.48 26.08
C SER A 457 30.43 -5.34 26.83
N ILE A 458 30.76 -5.58 28.10
CA ILE A 458 31.47 -4.61 28.95
C ILE A 458 32.82 -4.21 28.34
N ASP A 459 33.57 -5.17 27.79
CA ASP A 459 34.87 -4.89 27.16
C ASP A 459 34.71 -4.01 25.91
N GLN A 460 33.65 -4.25 25.14
CA GLN A 460 33.33 -3.46 23.94
C GLN A 460 32.93 -2.03 24.31
N LYS A 461 32.13 -1.86 25.36
CA LYS A 461 31.76 -0.54 25.89
C LYS A 461 32.95 0.20 26.45
N THR A 462 33.86 -0.48 27.14
CA THR A 462 35.07 0.10 27.72
C THR A 462 36.00 0.68 26.64
N ALA A 463 36.15 -0.02 25.51
CA ALA A 463 36.93 0.49 24.38
C ALA A 463 36.34 1.78 23.80
N LEU A 464 35.02 1.84 23.61
CA LEU A 464 34.32 3.02 23.10
C LEU A 464 34.28 4.17 24.11
N TYR A 465 34.18 3.86 25.41
CA TYR A 465 34.21 4.84 26.49
C TYR A 465 35.49 5.67 26.47
N ASN A 466 36.65 5.05 26.23
CA ASN A 466 37.93 5.76 26.19
C ASN A 466 37.94 6.86 25.11
N ILE A 467 37.34 6.59 23.95
CA ILE A 467 37.21 7.55 22.84
C ILE A 467 36.17 8.62 23.19
N ALA A 468 35.00 8.22 23.70
CA ALA A 468 33.92 9.13 24.09
C ALA A 468 34.34 10.11 25.20
N ASN A 469 35.12 9.64 26.19
CA ASN A 469 35.63 10.43 27.30
C ASN A 469 36.54 11.59 26.83
N ILE A 470 37.29 11.38 25.74
CA ILE A 470 38.10 12.43 25.13
C ILE A 470 37.22 13.32 24.25
N SER A 471 36.39 12.72 23.40
CA SER A 471 35.47 13.42 22.49
C SER A 471 34.55 14.42 23.20
N PHE A 472 34.03 14.09 24.39
CA PHE A 472 33.11 14.93 25.16
C PHE A 472 33.78 15.68 26.32
N SER A 473 35.12 15.72 26.37
CA SER A 473 35.87 16.34 27.47
C SER A 473 35.52 17.81 27.72
N SER A 474 35.13 18.55 26.68
CA SER A 474 34.69 19.96 26.75
C SER A 474 33.37 20.16 27.52
N LEU A 475 32.55 19.12 27.64
CA LEU A 475 31.26 19.16 28.34
C LEU A 475 31.40 18.94 29.85
N ARG A 476 32.59 18.58 30.36
CA ARG A 476 32.82 18.25 31.78
C ARG A 476 32.45 19.37 32.76
N SER A 477 32.43 20.62 32.31
CA SER A 477 31.98 21.78 33.12
C SER A 477 30.49 21.73 33.47
N ASN A 478 29.68 20.98 32.70
CA ASN A 478 28.29 20.71 32.99
C ASN A 478 28.09 19.20 33.22
N SER A 479 28.12 18.80 34.50
CA SER A 479 28.06 17.38 34.90
C SER A 479 26.82 16.66 34.39
N THR A 480 25.67 17.34 34.31
CA THR A 480 24.42 16.76 33.80
C THR A 480 24.49 16.48 32.31
N ILE A 481 24.94 17.46 31.50
CA ILE A 481 25.08 17.28 30.05
C ILE A 481 26.16 16.23 29.75
N TYR A 482 27.31 16.31 30.42
CA TYR A 482 28.38 15.33 30.25
C TYR A 482 27.91 13.89 30.54
N TYR A 483 27.16 13.70 31.63
CA TYR A 483 26.63 12.38 31.97
C TYR A 483 25.67 11.84 30.90
N LEU A 484 24.78 12.67 30.34
CA LEU A 484 23.85 12.24 29.27
C LEU A 484 24.58 11.69 28.04
N PHE A 485 25.71 12.30 27.66
CA PHE A 485 26.50 11.86 26.50
C PHE A 485 27.38 10.62 26.80
N ILE A 486 27.82 10.46 28.05
CA ILE A 486 28.69 9.36 28.46
C ILE A 486 27.91 8.11 28.88
N ALA A 487 26.68 8.26 29.40
CA ALA A 487 25.88 7.17 29.94
C ALA A 487 25.75 5.92 29.03
N PRO A 488 25.56 6.04 27.70
CA PRO A 488 25.45 4.86 26.82
C PRO A 488 26.71 3.98 26.79
N TYR A 489 27.87 4.54 27.11
CA TYR A 489 29.18 3.86 27.11
C TYR A 489 29.51 3.23 28.46
N LEU A 490 28.70 3.47 29.49
CA LEU A 490 28.87 2.88 30.80
C LEU A 490 28.22 1.48 30.80
N GLY A 491 28.95 0.47 31.26
CA GLY A 491 28.34 -0.83 31.55
C GLY A 491 27.38 -0.68 32.73
N ASN A 492 26.17 -1.26 32.65
CA ASN A 492 25.31 -1.38 33.82
C ASN A 492 26.06 -2.26 34.84
N THR A 493 26.64 -1.66 35.87
CA THR A 493 27.03 -2.41 37.06
C THR A 493 25.74 -2.90 37.70
N HIS A 494 25.58 -4.21 37.86
CA HIS A 494 24.52 -4.78 38.68
C HIS A 494 24.47 -4.00 40.01
N THR A 495 23.36 -3.30 40.26
CA THR A 495 23.08 -2.73 41.57
C THR A 495 22.94 -3.90 42.53
N HIS A 496 23.97 -4.16 43.34
CA HIS A 496 23.79 -4.94 44.56
C HIS A 496 22.83 -4.15 45.45
N THR A 497 21.57 -4.53 45.44
CA THR A 497 20.58 -4.11 46.43
C THR A 497 21.01 -4.67 47.78
N HIS A 498 21.70 -3.86 48.58
CA HIS A 498 21.82 -4.13 50.01
C HIS A 498 20.44 -3.94 50.66
N THR A 499 19.73 -5.04 50.87
CA THR A 499 18.57 -5.08 51.76
C THR A 499 19.04 -4.94 53.20
N HIS A 500 18.96 -3.73 53.74
CA HIS A 500 19.01 -3.53 55.19
C HIS A 500 17.69 -4.01 55.80
N SER A 501 17.72 -5.20 56.42
CA SER A 501 16.66 -5.65 57.31
C SER A 501 16.83 -5.00 58.68
N TYR A 502 16.00 -4.00 58.99
CA TYR A 502 15.80 -3.56 60.36
C TYR A 502 14.88 -4.56 61.07
N LYS A 503 15.46 -5.39 61.96
CA LYS A 503 14.70 -6.06 63.02
C LYS A 503 14.40 -5.05 64.12
N MET A 504 13.14 -4.65 64.27
CA MET A 504 12.66 -4.07 65.53
C MET A 504 12.51 -5.21 66.55
N LYS A 505 13.13 -5.03 67.70
CA LYS A 505 12.90 -5.82 68.92
C LYS A 505 11.69 -5.30 69.65
#